data_AF-A0A9D7Q0Z0-F1
#
_entry.id   AF-A0A9D7Q0Z0-F1
#
_cell.length_a   1.000
_cell.length_b   1.000
_cell.length_c   1.000
_cell.angle_alpha   90.00
_cell.angle_beta   90.00
_cell.angle_gamma   90.00
#
_symmetry.space_group_name_H-M   'P 1'
#
loop_
_entity.id
_entity.type
_entity.pdbx_description
1 polymer ?
#
loop_
_entity_poly.entity_id
_entity_poly.type
_entity_poly.pdbx_seq_one_letter_code
_entity_poly.pdbx_strand_id
1 'polypeptide(L)'
;MTTRREFLRAMGIIGAATAAGAGTLSMLGCDSGKVKANGNDDPEKEPVFNPWVDGNTEVLMSTFLGNEFRRFYGKGDVNRLSIKSKFRLGCSQSTVGSRTKSFCGAGWTGQPTVYMENGKLMIVLGGYDQYLRKFEADGLKEV
;
A
#
# COMPACT_ATOMS: atom_id res chain seq x y z
N MET A 1 32.18 10.42 20.19
CA MET A 1 31.86 11.44 19.18
C MET A 1 32.81 11.25 18.01
N THR A 2 32.41 10.42 17.05
CA THR A 2 33.24 10.00 15.92
C THR A 2 33.16 11.09 14.85
N THR A 3 34.31 11.65 14.49
CA THR A 3 34.40 12.82 13.61
C THR A 3 34.19 12.45 12.15
N ARG A 4 33.62 13.40 11.37
CA ARG A 4 33.28 13.31 9.93
C ARG A 4 34.41 12.81 9.01
N ARG A 5 35.66 12.75 9.50
CA ARG A 5 36.83 12.21 8.78
C ARG A 5 36.90 10.68 8.78
N GLU A 6 36.34 9.98 9.77
CA GLU A 6 36.33 8.51 9.76
C GLU A 6 35.27 7.94 8.81
N PHE A 7 34.14 8.63 8.65
CA PHE A 7 33.08 8.23 7.72
C PHE A 7 33.51 8.28 6.24
N LEU A 8 34.40 9.22 5.89
CA LEU A 8 34.90 9.38 4.51
C LEU A 8 36.00 8.36 4.14
N ARG A 9 36.69 7.76 5.11
CA ARG A 9 37.63 6.65 4.86
C ARG A 9 36.92 5.32 4.57
N ALA A 10 35.75 5.08 5.18
CA ALA A 10 34.95 3.87 4.93
C ALA A 10 34.30 3.85 3.53
N MET A 11 34.15 5.01 2.88
CA MET A 11 33.59 5.11 1.53
C MET A 11 34.64 5.05 0.42
N GLY A 12 35.92 4.81 0.71
CA GLY A 12 36.92 4.62 -0.34
C GLY A 12 37.12 5.84 -1.26
N ILE A 13 36.81 7.05 -0.78
CA ILE A 13 37.04 8.30 -1.50
C ILE A 13 38.14 9.04 -0.76
N ILE A 14 39.37 8.90 -1.23
CA ILE A 14 40.57 9.77 -1.13
C ILE A 14 41.76 8.83 -1.36
N GLY A 15 42.04 8.56 -2.62
CA GLY A 15 43.37 8.13 -3.06
C GLY A 15 44.14 9.38 -3.44
N ALA A 16 45.23 9.66 -2.72
CA ALA A 16 46.18 10.71 -3.06
C ALA A 16 46.78 10.45 -4.44
N ALA A 17 46.59 11.38 -5.38
CA ALA A 17 47.29 11.37 -6.65
C ALA A 17 48.76 11.77 -6.41
N THR A 18 49.63 10.78 -6.25
CA THR A 18 51.07 10.98 -6.45
C THR A 18 51.37 10.85 -7.94
N ALA A 19 51.58 11.99 -8.59
CA ALA A 19 52.08 12.08 -9.94
C ALA A 19 53.56 11.66 -9.99
N ALA A 20 53.85 10.57 -10.71
CA ALA A 20 55.17 10.30 -11.29
C ALA A 20 55.04 9.23 -12.38
N GLY A 21 55.35 9.60 -13.64
CA GLY A 21 55.76 8.64 -14.66
C GLY A 21 54.72 8.26 -15.72
N ALA A 22 54.88 8.87 -16.89
CA ALA A 22 54.63 8.38 -18.26
C ALA A 22 53.63 7.21 -18.44
N GLY A 23 52.42 7.55 -18.90
CA GLY A 23 51.49 6.60 -19.49
C GLY A 23 50.30 7.35 -20.06
N THR A 24 50.23 7.45 -21.38
CA THR A 24 49.12 8.06 -22.13
C THR A 24 47.81 7.42 -21.67
N LEU A 25 46.95 8.18 -21.00
CA LEU A 25 45.61 7.74 -20.64
C LEU A 25 44.82 7.62 -21.94
N SER A 26 44.70 6.40 -22.45
CA SER A 26 43.92 6.10 -23.64
C SER A 26 42.46 6.41 -23.37
N MET A 27 41.92 7.45 -23.99
CA MET A 27 40.48 7.63 -24.14
C MET A 27 39.98 6.59 -25.16
N LEU A 28 39.82 5.35 -24.70
CA LEU A 28 39.14 4.31 -25.45
C LEU A 28 37.64 4.44 -25.22
N GLY A 29 36.99 5.05 -26.23
CA GLY A 29 35.75 4.55 -26.82
C GLY A 29 34.49 4.62 -25.97
N CYS A 30 33.60 5.54 -26.34
CA CYS A 30 32.17 5.31 -26.20
C CYS A 30 31.80 4.20 -27.20
N ASP A 31 31.98 2.93 -26.80
CA ASP A 31 31.50 1.81 -27.60
C ASP A 31 29.99 1.89 -27.62
N SER A 32 29.44 2.18 -28.80
CA SER A 32 28.01 2.09 -29.09
C SER A 32 27.63 0.61 -29.19
N GLY A 33 27.85 -0.14 -28.12
CA GLY A 33 27.36 -1.48 -27.94
C GLY A 33 25.85 -1.41 -27.86
N LYS A 34 25.16 -1.84 -28.92
CA LYS A 34 23.73 -2.11 -28.89
C LYS A 34 23.46 -3.16 -27.82
N VAL A 35 23.12 -2.73 -26.61
CA VAL A 35 22.50 -3.60 -25.61
C VAL A 35 21.18 -4.04 -26.21
N LYS A 36 21.07 -5.31 -26.58
CA LYS A 36 19.79 -5.91 -26.91
C LYS A 36 18.97 -5.87 -25.63
N ALA A 37 17.94 -5.01 -25.60
CA ALA A 37 16.90 -5.08 -24.60
C ALA A 37 16.15 -6.40 -24.84
N ASN A 38 16.59 -7.46 -24.19
CA ASN A 38 15.72 -8.61 -23.97
C ASN A 38 14.68 -8.14 -22.95
N GLY A 39 13.42 -8.14 -23.36
CA GLY A 39 12.32 -7.76 -22.49
C GLY A 39 12.23 -8.68 -21.27
N ASN A 40 11.78 -8.08 -20.16
CA ASN A 40 11.43 -8.69 -18.88
C ASN A 40 12.57 -8.85 -17.86
N ASP A 41 13.28 -7.76 -17.55
CA ASP A 41 14.07 -7.67 -16.31
C ASP A 41 13.48 -6.56 -15.41
N ASP A 42 12.19 -6.65 -15.10
CA ASP A 42 11.73 -6.06 -13.83
C ASP A 42 12.38 -6.92 -12.75
N PRO A 43 13.13 -6.35 -11.78
CA PRO A 43 13.71 -7.14 -10.71
C PRO A 43 12.57 -7.94 -10.05
N GLU A 44 12.66 -9.27 -10.10
CA GLU A 44 11.73 -10.15 -9.42
C GLU A 44 11.61 -9.63 -7.99
N LYS A 45 10.42 -9.15 -7.63
CA LYS A 45 10.19 -8.53 -6.33
C LYS A 45 10.59 -9.57 -5.27
N GLU A 46 11.73 -9.33 -4.61
CA GLU A 46 12.16 -10.08 -3.43
C GLU A 46 10.92 -10.38 -2.57
N PRO A 47 10.66 -11.64 -2.21
CA PRO A 47 9.45 -11.99 -1.47
C PRO A 47 9.48 -11.26 -0.13
N VAL A 48 8.70 -10.19 -0.01
CA VAL A 48 8.52 -9.48 1.24
C VAL A 48 7.80 -10.44 2.17
N PHE A 49 8.54 -11.02 3.14
CA PHE A 49 7.95 -11.84 4.18
C PHE A 49 6.94 -11.00 4.96
N ASN A 50 5.66 -11.17 4.62
CA ASN A 50 4.56 -10.58 5.36
C ASN A 50 3.96 -11.69 6.24
N PRO A 51 4.24 -11.70 7.55
CA PRO A 51 3.72 -12.75 8.46
C PRO A 51 2.20 -12.75 8.57
N TRP A 52 1.53 -11.76 7.97
CA TRP A 52 0.08 -11.61 7.93
C TRP A 52 -0.54 -12.09 6.62
N VAL A 53 0.26 -12.61 5.68
CA VAL A 53 -0.24 -13.19 4.42
C VAL A 53 -0.32 -14.70 4.61
N ASP A 54 -1.53 -15.18 4.84
CA ASP A 54 -1.87 -16.62 4.94
C ASP A 54 -1.93 -17.31 3.56
N GLY A 55 -1.70 -16.57 2.47
CA GLY A 55 -1.82 -17.03 1.10
C GLY A 55 -3.26 -17.15 0.59
N ASN A 56 -4.26 -16.95 1.47
CA ASN A 56 -5.68 -17.08 1.17
C ASN A 56 -6.43 -15.74 1.22
N THR A 57 -5.72 -14.66 1.56
CA THR A 57 -6.27 -13.32 1.69
C THR A 57 -5.65 -12.38 0.65
N GLU A 58 -6.50 -11.75 -0.17
CA GLU A 58 -6.08 -10.74 -1.16
C GLU A 58 -6.85 -9.43 -0.93
N VAL A 59 -6.15 -8.35 -0.64
CA VAL A 59 -6.80 -7.06 -0.38
C VAL A 59 -7.09 -6.33 -1.69
N LEU A 60 -8.37 -6.12 -2.02
CA LEU A 60 -8.82 -5.47 -3.26
C LEU A 60 -8.86 -3.94 -3.14
N MET A 61 -9.24 -3.43 -1.97
CA MET A 61 -9.27 -1.99 -1.66
C MET A 61 -8.50 -1.75 -0.37
N SER A 62 -7.19 -1.54 -0.48
CA SER A 62 -6.26 -1.49 0.66
C SER A 62 -6.18 -0.13 1.35
N THR A 63 -6.72 0.93 0.73
CA THR A 63 -6.58 2.30 1.21
C THR A 63 -7.92 3.05 1.23
N PHE A 64 -7.94 4.14 2.00
CA PHE A 64 -8.94 5.18 1.83
C PHE A 64 -8.90 5.70 0.38
N LEU A 65 -10.06 5.74 -0.28
CA LEU A 65 -10.25 6.01 -1.70
C LEU A 65 -9.60 4.97 -2.64
N GLY A 66 -9.44 3.74 -2.15
CA GLY A 66 -9.42 2.50 -2.93
C GLY A 66 -8.13 2.12 -3.65
N ASN A 67 -7.26 3.08 -3.99
CA ASN A 67 -5.97 2.82 -4.63
C ASN A 67 -4.81 3.55 -3.94
N GLU A 68 -3.57 3.24 -4.33
CA GLU A 68 -2.35 3.83 -3.80
C GLU A 68 -2.32 5.36 -3.91
N PHE A 69 -3.01 5.92 -4.90
CA PHE A 69 -3.14 7.35 -5.13
C PHE A 69 -4.36 8.00 -4.45
N ARG A 70 -5.18 7.22 -3.73
CA ARG A 70 -6.41 7.66 -3.06
C ARG A 70 -7.39 8.38 -4.00
N ARG A 71 -7.66 7.79 -5.16
CA ARG A 71 -8.53 8.36 -6.21
C ARG A 71 -9.24 7.30 -7.06
N PHE A 72 -9.77 6.27 -6.42
CA PHE A 72 -10.55 5.25 -7.10
C PHE A 72 -12.03 5.66 -7.19
N TYR A 73 -12.57 5.66 -8.41
CA TYR A 73 -13.96 6.08 -8.70
C TYR A 73 -14.85 4.92 -9.19
N GLY A 74 -14.38 3.67 -9.07
CA GLY A 74 -15.08 2.50 -9.61
C GLY A 74 -14.56 2.05 -10.99
N LYS A 75 -15.11 0.95 -11.48
CA LYS A 75 -14.77 0.33 -12.77
C LYS A 75 -15.95 0.45 -13.74
N GLY A 76 -16.12 1.63 -14.34
CA GLY A 76 -17.07 1.85 -15.43
C GLY A 76 -18.47 2.32 -15.01
N ASP A 77 -19.37 2.31 -15.99
CA ASP A 77 -20.70 2.91 -15.88
C ASP A 77 -21.73 1.97 -15.25
N VAL A 78 -22.59 2.53 -14.41
CA VAL A 78 -23.67 1.79 -13.74
C VAL A 78 -24.99 2.16 -14.38
N ASN A 79 -25.58 1.23 -15.12
CA ASN A 79 -26.85 1.47 -15.84
C ASN A 79 -28.07 1.57 -14.91
N ARG A 80 -28.04 0.87 -13.76
CA ARG A 80 -29.14 0.86 -12.80
C ARG A 80 -28.64 0.49 -11.40
N LEU A 81 -29.09 1.23 -10.40
CA LEU A 81 -28.82 0.97 -8.99
C LEU A 81 -30.01 0.27 -8.32
N SER A 82 -29.75 -0.77 -7.55
CA SER A 82 -30.75 -1.43 -6.71
C SER A 82 -30.14 -1.77 -5.36
N ILE A 83 -30.89 -1.54 -4.28
CA ILE A 83 -30.48 -1.93 -2.93
C ILE A 83 -30.53 -3.46 -2.83
N LYS A 84 -29.41 -4.08 -2.48
CA LYS A 84 -29.31 -5.53 -2.26
C LYS A 84 -29.66 -5.92 -0.83
N SER A 85 -29.05 -5.25 0.15
CA SER A 85 -29.32 -5.44 1.58
C SER A 85 -29.10 -4.15 2.37
N LYS A 86 -29.61 -4.13 3.60
CA LYS A 86 -29.36 -3.09 4.60
C LYS A 86 -29.02 -3.74 5.93
N PHE A 87 -27.96 -3.28 6.57
CA PHE A 87 -27.55 -3.73 7.89
C PHE A 87 -27.67 -2.56 8.87
N ARG A 88 -28.12 -2.87 10.09
CA ARG A 88 -28.12 -1.88 11.17
C ARG A 88 -26.76 -1.92 11.86
N LEU A 89 -26.10 -0.77 11.87
CA LEU A 89 -24.93 -0.53 12.69
C LEU A 89 -25.40 0.07 14.01
N GLY A 90 -24.71 -0.24 15.10
CA GLY A 90 -25.11 0.25 16.42
C GLY A 90 -24.72 1.71 16.66
N CYS A 91 -24.81 2.09 17.93
CA CYS A 91 -24.46 3.42 18.41
C CYS A 91 -23.53 3.33 19.62
N SER A 92 -22.72 4.35 19.83
CA SER A 92 -22.08 4.60 21.13
C SER A 92 -22.21 6.07 21.52
N GLN A 93 -21.85 6.36 22.77
CA GLN A 93 -21.81 7.73 23.27
C GLN A 93 -20.39 8.28 23.18
N SER A 94 -20.26 9.56 22.83
CA SER A 94 -19.00 10.29 22.87
C SER A 94 -19.23 11.73 23.31
N THR A 95 -18.33 12.24 24.14
CA THR A 95 -18.39 13.61 24.66
C THR A 95 -17.73 14.57 23.69
N VAL A 96 -18.47 15.58 23.24
CA VAL A 96 -17.99 16.64 22.35
C VAL A 96 -18.15 17.97 23.07
N GLY A 97 -17.03 18.55 23.53
CA GLY A 97 -17.05 19.69 24.43
C GLY A 97 -17.65 19.30 25.79
N SER A 98 -18.67 20.01 26.24
CA SER A 98 -19.38 19.73 27.50
C SER A 98 -20.62 18.84 27.35
N ARG A 99 -20.88 18.30 26.15
CA ARG A 99 -22.11 17.52 25.88
C ARG A 99 -21.78 16.11 25.41
N THR A 100 -22.37 15.12 26.07
CA THR A 100 -22.40 13.73 25.58
C THR A 100 -23.41 13.62 24.45
N LYS A 101 -22.98 13.06 23.32
CA LYS A 101 -23.82 12.81 22.14
C LYS A 101 -23.79 11.33 21.78
N SER A 102 -24.88 10.83 21.20
CA SER A 102 -24.93 9.50 20.62
C SER A 102 -24.59 9.57 19.12
N PHE A 103 -23.68 8.71 18.68
CA PHE A 103 -23.30 8.55 17.29
C PHE A 103 -23.65 7.14 16.83
N CYS A 104 -24.28 7.01 15.68
CA CYS A 104 -24.76 5.75 15.12
C CYS A 104 -24.32 5.63 13.65
N GLY A 105 -24.11 4.40 13.17
CA GLY A 105 -23.69 4.18 11.79
C GLY A 105 -22.18 4.04 11.60
N ALA A 106 -21.73 4.22 10.37
CA ALA A 106 -20.33 4.06 9.94
C ALA A 106 -19.49 5.35 10.02
N GLY A 107 -20.11 6.49 10.30
CA GLY A 107 -19.45 7.81 10.20
C GLY A 107 -19.36 8.38 8.79
N TRP A 108 -18.72 9.55 8.69
CA TRP A 108 -18.71 10.38 7.47
C TRP A 108 -17.91 9.77 6.32
N THR A 109 -16.80 9.08 6.58
CA THR A 109 -16.10 8.36 5.51
C THR A 109 -16.65 6.97 5.33
N GLY A 110 -16.86 6.22 6.43
CA GLY A 110 -17.55 4.93 6.46
C GLY A 110 -17.14 3.93 5.38
N GLN A 111 -15.97 4.12 4.74
CA GLN A 111 -15.58 3.38 3.56
C GLN A 111 -15.20 1.97 4.01
N PRO A 112 -15.84 0.93 3.47
CA PRO A 112 -15.47 -0.42 3.80
C PRO A 112 -14.16 -0.82 3.12
N THR A 113 -13.43 -1.73 3.76
CA THR A 113 -12.35 -2.49 3.12
C THR A 113 -12.97 -3.69 2.42
N VAL A 114 -12.62 -3.87 1.14
CA VAL A 114 -13.05 -5.00 0.33
C VAL A 114 -11.84 -5.88 0.05
N TYR A 115 -11.98 -7.19 0.28
CA TYR A 115 -10.91 -8.15 0.14
C TYR A 115 -11.45 -9.54 -0.19
N MET A 116 -10.61 -10.41 -0.75
CA MET A 116 -10.90 -11.83 -0.92
C MET A 116 -10.35 -12.59 0.28
N GLU A 117 -11.12 -13.55 0.77
CA GLU A 117 -10.71 -14.49 1.82
C GLU A 117 -11.18 -15.89 1.45
N ASN A 118 -10.27 -16.84 1.28
CA ASN A 118 -10.60 -18.21 0.88
C ASN A 118 -11.51 -18.27 -0.38
N GLY A 119 -11.24 -17.39 -1.34
CA GLY A 119 -12.01 -17.28 -2.59
C GLY A 119 -13.38 -16.59 -2.46
N LYS A 120 -13.73 -16.04 -1.28
CA LYS A 120 -14.97 -15.29 -1.08
C LYS A 120 -14.72 -13.79 -1.00
N LEU A 121 -15.62 -13.01 -1.57
CA LEU A 121 -15.58 -11.55 -1.49
C LEU A 121 -16.12 -11.10 -0.12
N MET A 122 -15.25 -10.46 0.65
CA MET A 122 -15.51 -10.01 2.01
C MET A 122 -15.50 -8.48 2.09
N ILE A 123 -16.35 -7.96 2.96
CA ILE A 123 -16.48 -6.53 3.24
C ILE A 123 -16.30 -6.33 4.74
N VAL A 124 -15.38 -5.46 5.14
CA VAL A 124 -15.15 -5.11 6.54
C VAL A 124 -15.39 -3.62 6.76
N LEU A 125 -16.11 -3.30 7.84
CA LEU A 125 -16.58 -1.96 8.15
C LEU A 125 -16.54 -1.72 9.67
N GLY A 126 -16.00 -0.57 10.07
CA GLY A 126 -16.13 -0.08 11.45
C GLY A 126 -17.43 0.67 11.67
N GLY A 127 -18.01 0.54 12.85
CA GLY A 127 -19.18 1.29 13.29
C GLY A 127 -18.89 2.20 14.50
N TYR A 128 -19.76 3.19 14.71
CA TYR A 128 -19.74 4.00 15.92
C TYR A 128 -20.11 3.20 17.18
N ASP A 129 -20.65 1.99 17.05
CA ASP A 129 -20.82 1.05 18.15
C ASP A 129 -19.51 0.45 18.68
N GLN A 130 -18.35 0.89 18.16
CA GLN A 130 -17.01 0.42 18.56
C GLN A 130 -16.74 -1.04 18.14
N TYR A 131 -17.52 -1.57 17.19
CA TYR A 131 -17.31 -2.88 16.60
C TYR A 131 -16.77 -2.78 15.18
N LEU A 132 -15.96 -3.77 14.82
CA LEU A 132 -15.60 -4.08 13.44
C LEU A 132 -16.51 -5.21 12.97
N ARG A 133 -17.21 -5.01 11.86
CA ARG A 133 -18.15 -5.99 11.29
C ARG A 133 -17.62 -6.50 9.96
N LYS A 134 -17.85 -7.79 9.71
CA LYS A 134 -17.42 -8.49 8.52
C LYS A 134 -18.65 -9.08 7.82
N PHE A 135 -18.71 -8.92 6.50
CA PHE A 135 -19.82 -9.37 5.67
C PHE A 135 -19.30 -10.21 4.50
N GLU A 136 -20.02 -11.28 4.18
CA GLU A 136 -19.87 -12.02 2.92
C GLU A 136 -20.70 -11.30 1.85
N ALA A 137 -20.06 -10.80 0.78
CA ALA A 137 -20.70 -9.90 -0.18
C ALA A 137 -21.80 -10.58 -1.00
N ASP A 138 -21.57 -11.82 -1.44
CA ASP A 138 -22.53 -12.57 -2.27
C ASP A 138 -23.74 -13.06 -1.46
N GLY A 139 -23.46 -13.59 -0.27
CA GLY A 139 -24.50 -14.05 0.66
C GLY A 139 -25.23 -12.91 1.37
N LEU A 140 -24.72 -11.67 1.27
CA LEU A 140 -25.25 -10.47 1.93
C LEU A 140 -25.58 -10.72 3.42
N LYS A 141 -24.63 -11.34 4.13
CA LYS A 141 -24.76 -11.72 5.54
C LYS A 141 -23.55 -11.26 6.33
N GLU A 142 -23.77 -10.92 7.60
CA GLU A 142 -22.71 -10.71 8.58
C GLU A 142 -22.15 -12.08 9.01
N VAL A 143 -20.83 -12.17 9.22
CA VAL A 143 -20.09 -13.40 9.60
C VAL A 143 -19.21 -13.19 10.81
#